data_AF-A0A0R3DJW6-F1
#
_entry.id   AF-A0A0R3DJW6-F1
#
_cell.length_a   1.000
_cell.length_b   1.000
_cell.length_c   1.000
_cell.angle_alpha   90.00
_cell.angle_beta   90.00
_cell.angle_gamma   90.00
#
_symmetry.space_group_name_H-M   'P 1'
#
loop_
_entity.id
_entity.type
_entity.pdbx_description
1 polymer ?
#
loop_
_entity_poly.entity_id
_entity_poly.type
_entity_poly.pdbx_seq_one_letter_code
_entity_poly.pdbx_strand_id
1 'polypeptide(L)' 'MKKQAKWEINKRISRAIIGMQIPILMIPKLSAMLELKIAQGATDEELAAAAKQFVEGAHS' A
#
# COMPACT_ATOMS: atom_id res chain seq x y z
N MET A 1 -19.06 8.26 -0.05
CA MET A 1 -18.62 6.90 -0.41
C MET A 1 -18.68 6.01 0.84
N LYS A 2 -19.32 4.83 0.73
CA LYS A 2 -19.65 3.91 1.84
C LYS A 2 -18.40 3.57 2.68
N LYS A 3 -18.45 3.75 4.01
CA LYS A 3 -17.33 3.52 4.96
C LYS A 3 -16.68 2.12 4.84
N GLN A 4 -17.42 1.12 4.34
CA GLN A 4 -16.92 -0.25 4.14
C GLN A 4 -15.82 -0.34 3.07
N ALA A 5 -15.93 0.34 1.94
CA ALA A 5 -14.94 0.23 0.86
C ALA A 5 -13.57 0.75 1.29
N LYS A 6 -13.56 1.86 2.05
CA LYS A 6 -12.33 2.44 2.60
C LYS A 6 -11.68 1.53 3.65
N TRP A 7 -12.48 0.83 4.45
CA TRP A 7 -11.97 -0.12 5.44
C TRP A 7 -11.29 -1.33 4.79
N GLU A 8 -11.90 -1.92 3.77
CA GLU A 8 -11.33 -3.03 3.01
C GLU A 8 -9.99 -2.64 2.35
N ILE A 9 -9.94 -1.47 1.71
CA ILE A 9 -8.74 -0.92 1.08
C ILE A 9 -7.62 -0.76 2.11
N ASN A 10 -7.89 -0.09 3.24
CA ASN A 10 -6.91 0.11 4.30
C ASN A 10 -6.41 -1.21 4.88
N LYS A 11 -7.28 -2.23 4.98
CA LYS A 11 -6.91 -3.56 5.45
C LYS A 11 -5.95 -4.27 4.48
N ARG A 12 -6.22 -4.19 3.17
CA ARG A 12 -5.33 -4.74 2.13
C ARG A 12 -3.98 -4.03 2.13
N ILE A 13 -3.97 -2.70 2.22
CA ILE A 13 -2.76 -1.89 2.34
C ILE A 13 -1.96 -2.32 3.57
N SER A 14 -2.62 -2.39 4.74
CA SER A 14 -1.97 -2.80 6.00
C SER A 14 -1.35 -4.19 5.90
N ARG A 15 -1.98 -5.12 5.19
CA ARG A 15 -1.43 -6.45 4.91
C ARG A 15 -0.24 -6.40 3.97
N ALA A 16 -0.31 -5.61 2.90
CA ALA A 16 0.77 -5.47 1.93
C ALA A 16 2.04 -4.87 2.56
N ILE A 17 1.89 -4.04 3.60
CA ILE A 17 2.99 -3.35 4.27
C ILE A 17 3.37 -3.97 5.62
N ILE A 18 2.72 -5.06 6.03
CA ILE A 18 2.96 -5.68 7.34
C ILE A 18 4.41 -6.17 7.44
N GLY A 19 5.10 -5.82 8.52
CA GLY A 19 6.51 -6.18 8.72
C GLY A 19 7.50 -5.38 7.88
N MET A 20 7.06 -4.41 7.07
CA MET A 20 7.96 -3.49 6.35
C MET A 20 8.36 -2.32 7.26
N GLN A 21 9.65 -2.02 7.34
CA GLN A 21 10.15 -0.81 8.01
C GLN A 21 9.97 0.39 7.10
N ILE A 22 8.78 1.01 7.14
CA ILE A 22 8.45 2.19 6.33
C ILE A 22 8.57 3.44 7.23
N PRO A 23 9.32 4.46 6.80
CA PRO A 23 9.34 5.75 7.50
C PRO A 23 7.94 6.38 7.55
N ILE A 24 7.53 6.92 8.72
CA ILE A 24 6.19 7.51 8.92
C ILE A 24 5.87 8.58 7.86
N LEU A 25 6.88 9.36 7.47
CA LEU A 25 6.79 10.41 6.45
C LEU A 25 6.40 9.87 5.05
N MET A 26 6.63 8.58 4.79
CA MET A 26 6.37 7.94 3.50
C MET A 26 5.07 7.16 3.46
N ILE A 27 4.46 6.86 4.61
CA ILE A 27 3.18 6.13 4.70
C ILE A 27 2.07 6.77 3.85
N PRO A 28 1.88 8.11 3.84
CA PRO A 28 0.84 8.73 3.02
C PRO A 28 1.05 8.53 1.50
N LYS A 29 2.30 8.62 1.04
CA LYS A 29 2.66 8.40 -0.38
C LYS A 29 2.47 6.94 -0.77
N LEU A 30 2.90 6.02 0.09
CA LEU A 30 2.73 4.58 -0.12
C LEU A 30 1.24 4.19 -0.12
N SER A 31 0.44 4.70 0.82
CA SER A 31 -1.00 4.47 0.87
C SER A 31 -1.66 4.94 -0.42
N ALA A 32 -1.40 6.17 -0.87
CA ALA A 32 -1.98 6.70 -2.10
C ALA A 32 -1.61 5.86 -3.34
N MET A 33 -0.37 5.38 -3.43
CA MET A 33 0.06 4.48 -4.50
C MET A 33 -0.71 3.14 -4.46
N LEU A 34 -0.78 2.51 -3.29
CA LEU A 34 -1.45 1.22 -3.13
C LEU A 34 -2.97 1.33 -3.33
N GLU A 35 -3.59 2.44 -2.91
CA GLU A 35 -4.99 2.76 -3.21
C GLU A 35 -5.24 2.83 -4.73
N LEU A 36 -4.34 3.49 -5.47
CA LEU A 36 -4.43 3.56 -6.93
C LEU A 36 -4.25 2.19 -7.59
N LYS A 37 -3.31 1.37 -7.12
CA LYS A 37 -3.11 0.00 -7.61
C LYS A 37 -4.33 -0.88 -7.34
N ILE A 38 -4.94 -0.78 -6.15
CA ILE A 38 -6.19 -1.48 -5.83
C ILE A 38 -7.30 -1.05 -6.79
N ALA A 39 -7.42 0.25 -7.07
CA ALA A 39 -8.41 0.77 -8.02
C ALA A 39 -8.17 0.28 -9.46
N GLN A 40 -6.93 -0.03 -9.82
CA GLN A 40 -6.54 -0.66 -11.10
C GLN A 40 -6.79 -2.17 -11.13
N GLY A 41 -7.26 -2.77 -10.03
CA GLY A 41 -7.51 -4.21 -9.94
C GLY A 41 -6.30 -5.04 -9.51
N ALA A 42 -5.28 -4.43 -8.93
CA ALA A 42 -4.08 -5.14 -8.49
C ALA A 42 -4.39 -6.24 -7.45
N THR A 43 -3.69 -7.36 -7.59
CA THR A 43 -3.76 -8.46 -6.63
C THR A 43 -2.98 -8.13 -5.36
N ASP A 44 -3.17 -8.92 -4.30
CA ASP A 44 -2.44 -8.73 -3.05
C ASP A 44 -0.92 -8.92 -3.23
N GLU A 45 -0.50 -9.81 -4.14
CA GLU A 45 0.91 -10.02 -4.49
C GLU A 45 1.51 -8.81 -5.19
N GLU A 46 0.78 -8.20 -6.14
CA GLU A 46 1.22 -7.00 -6.82
C GLU A 46 1.31 -5.79 -5.87
N LEU A 47 0.41 -5.70 -4.90
CA LEU A 47 0.44 -4.67 -3.86
C LEU A 47 1.65 -4.84 -2.95
N ALA A 48 1.96 -6.08 -2.54
CA ALA A 48 3.15 -6.37 -1.73
C ALA A 48 4.45 -6.07 -2.51
N ALA A 49 4.52 -6.45 -3.79
CA ALA A 49 5.65 -6.15 -4.65
C ALA A 49 5.84 -4.63 -4.83
N ALA A 50 4.76 -3.89 -5.11
CA ALA A 50 4.81 -2.43 -5.24
C ALA A 50 5.22 -1.75 -3.93
N ALA A 51 4.71 -2.22 -2.78
CA ALA A 51 5.10 -1.71 -1.48
C ALA A 51 6.59 -1.94 -1.20
N LYS A 52 7.08 -3.15 -1.50
CA LYS A 52 8.50 -3.49 -1.36
C LYS A 52 9.40 -2.62 -2.24
N GLN A 53 9.06 -2.49 -3.53
CA GLN A 53 9.80 -1.65 -4.48
C GLN A 53 9.86 -0.19 -4.04
N PHE A 54 8.76 0.34 -3.51
CA PHE A 54 8.71 1.71 -3.00
C PHE A 54 9.65 1.92 -1.81
N VAL A 55 9.70 0.96 -0.87
CA VAL A 55 10.59 1.02 0.30
C VAL A 55 12.05 0.85 -0.11
N GLU A 56 12.36 -0.10 -1.00
CA GLU A 56 13.71 -0.33 -1.51
C GLU A 56 14.23 0.88 -2.30
N GLY A 57 13.40 1.46 -3.18
CA GLY A 57 13.74 2.64 -3.97
C GLY A 57 13.84 3.94 -3.15
N ALA A 58 13.21 4.00 -1.98
CA ALA A 58 13.33 5.13 -1.06
C ALA A 58 14.65 5.15 -0.26
N HIS A 59 15.37 4.03 -0.23
CA HIS A 59 16.62 3.84 0.51
C HIS A 59 17.87 3.84 -0.38
N SER A 60 17.71 4.02 -1.70
CA SER A 60 18.80 4.18 -2.68
C SER A 60 19.01 5.65 -3.04
#